data_AF-A0A371EUU6-F1
#
_entry.id   AF-A0A371EUU6-F1
#
_cell.length_a   1.000
_cell.length_b   1.000
_cell.length_c   1.000
_cell.angle_alpha   90.00
_cell.angle_beta   90.00
_cell.angle_gamma   90.00
#
_symmetry.space_group_name_H-M   'P 1'
#
loop_
_entity.id
_entity.type
_entity.pdbx_description
1 polymer ?
#
loop_
_entity_poly.entity_id
_entity_poly.type
_entity_poly.pdbx_seq_one_letter_code
_entity_poly.pdbx_strand_id
1 'polypeptide(L)' 'MKLAQELGTKKLTAKSDLKLVTGQINGDYQAKNPQLAKYRDRASAMAFSSNNFVLLHVSRDQNERADLLEKLANT' A
#
# COMPACT_ATOMS: atom_id res chain seq x y z
N MET A 1 -5.98 -4.59 -0.22
CA MET A 1 -7.15 -3.84 0.30
C MET A 1 -8.49 -4.54 0.05
N LYS A 2 -8.57 -5.51 -0.86
CA LYS A 2 -9.77 -6.34 -1.06
C LYS A 2 -10.33 -6.91 0.25
N LEU A 3 -9.48 -7.54 1.07
CA LEU A 3 -9.89 -8.07 2.37
C LEU A 3 -10.52 -7.00 3.29
N ALA A 4 -9.97 -5.78 3.33
CA ALA A 4 -10.54 -4.70 4.12
C ALA A 4 -11.92 -4.24 3.59
N GLN A 5 -12.11 -4.26 2.27
CA GLN A 5 -13.40 -3.97 1.63
C GLN A 5 -14.42 -5.08 1.88
N GLU A 6 -14.02 -6.35 1.79
CA GLU A 6 -14.85 -7.52 2.12
C GLU A 6 -15.31 -7.49 3.58
N LEU A 7 -14.45 -7.00 4.48
CA LEU A 7 -14.77 -6.79 5.89
C LEU A 7 -15.61 -5.52 6.15
N GLY A 8 -16.01 -4.77 5.11
CA GLY A 8 -16.86 -3.59 5.23
C GLY A 8 -16.20 -2.38 5.91
N THR A 9 -14.86 -2.28 5.84
CA THR A 9 -14.11 -1.26 6.58
C THR A 9 -14.31 0.13 5.97
N LYS A 10 -14.84 1.09 6.75
CA LYS A 10 -15.06 2.48 6.30
C LYS A 10 -13.82 3.37 6.37
N LYS A 11 -12.84 3.03 7.22
CA LYS A 11 -11.59 3.77 7.41
C LYS A 11 -10.41 2.81 7.38
N LEU A 12 -9.45 3.02 6.49
CA LEU A 12 -8.32 2.14 6.29
C LEU A 12 -7.01 2.91 6.43
N THR A 13 -6.19 2.52 7.41
CA THR A 13 -4.81 2.97 7.54
C THR A 13 -3.88 1.85 7.12
N ALA A 14 -3.18 2.05 6.02
CA ALA A 14 -2.11 1.17 5.58
C ALA A 14 -0.75 1.69 6.05
N LYS A 15 0.16 0.78 6.37
CA LYS A 15 1.54 1.08 6.75
C LYS A 15 2.48 0.35 5.78
N SER A 16 3.54 1.02 5.37
CA SER A 16 4.58 0.42 4.52
C SER A 16 5.95 1.02 4.86
N ASP A 17 6.97 0.18 4.84
CA ASP A 17 8.38 0.57 4.95
C ASP A 17 9.00 0.98 3.59
N LEU A 18 8.28 0.78 2.48
CA LEU A 18 8.72 1.18 1.14
C LEU A 18 8.40 2.65 0.87
N LYS A 19 9.38 3.53 1.12
CA LYS A 19 9.27 4.97 0.83
C LYS A 19 8.80 5.27 -0.60
N LEU A 20 9.31 4.53 -1.58
CA LEU A 20 8.94 4.73 -2.99
C LEU A 20 7.45 4.48 -3.21
N VAL A 21 6.92 3.37 -2.70
CA VAL A 21 5.52 3.00 -2.86
C VAL A 21 4.64 4.00 -2.12
N THR A 22 5.00 4.37 -0.89
CA THR A 22 4.25 5.35 -0.12
C THR A 22 4.17 6.70 -0.82
N GLY A 23 5.29 7.22 -1.31
CA GLY A 23 5.28 8.49 -2.04
C GLY A 23 4.58 8.40 -3.39
N GLN A 24 4.63 7.26 -4.10
CA GLN A 24 3.88 7.10 -5.35
C GLN A 24 2.37 7.09 -5.12
N ILE A 25 1.88 6.41 -4.08
CA ILE A 25 0.44 6.37 -3.76
C ILE A 25 -0.04 7.73 -3.22
N ASN A 26 0.74 8.38 -2.37
CA ASN A 26 0.40 9.70 -1.81
C ASN A 26 0.51 10.84 -2.84
N GLY A 27 1.17 10.60 -3.97
CA GLY A 27 1.33 11.60 -5.04
C GLY A 27 2.64 12.39 -4.97
N ASP A 28 3.47 12.15 -3.96
CA ASP A 28 4.79 12.76 -3.79
C ASP A 28 5.77 12.32 -4.90
N TYR A 29 5.60 11.10 -5.44
CA TYR A 29 6.47 10.53 -6.48
C TYR A 29 5.70 10.11 -7.72
N GLN A 30 6.30 10.34 -8.90
CA GLN A 30 5.79 9.85 -10.16
C GLN A 30 6.38 8.48 -10.52
N ALA A 31 5.53 7.56 -10.98
CA ALA A 31 5.99 6.31 -11.57
C ALA A 31 6.41 6.54 -13.02
N LYS A 32 7.73 6.55 -13.28
CA LYS A 32 8.28 6.77 -14.64
C LYS A 32 8.12 5.57 -15.56
N ASN A 33 8.09 4.35 -15.00
CA ASN A 33 7.90 3.14 -15.78
C ASN A 33 6.41 2.91 -16.06
N PRO A 34 5.97 2.76 -17.33
CA PRO A 34 4.56 2.56 -17.68
C PRO A 34 3.92 1.33 -17.02
N GLN A 35 4.68 0.26 -16.77
CA GLN A 35 4.17 -0.90 -16.03
C GLN A 35 3.94 -0.56 -14.56
N LEU A 36 4.90 0.12 -13.91
CA LEU A 36 4.71 0.58 -12.53
C LEU A 36 3.55 1.56 -12.41
N ALA A 37 3.34 2.44 -13.40
CA ALA A 37 2.21 3.35 -13.42
C ALA A 37 0.88 2.57 -13.40
N LYS A 38 0.73 1.51 -14.20
CA LYS A 38 -0.47 0.65 -14.16
C LYS A 38 -0.70 0.01 -12.79
N TYR A 39 0.36 -0.48 -12.14
CA TYR A 39 0.26 -1.04 -10.79
C TYR A 39 -0.14 0.01 -9.76
N ARG A 40 0.47 1.20 -9.84
CA ARG A 40 0.14 2.35 -8.99
C ARG A 40 -1.31 2.76 -9.18
N ASP A 41 -1.79 2.92 -10.41
CA ASP A 41 -3.17 3.36 -10.68
C ASP A 41 -4.19 2.38 -10.11
N ARG A 42 -3.93 1.07 -10.25
CA ARG A 42 -4.78 0.04 -9.65
C ARG A 42 -4.75 0.09 -8.12
N ALA A 43 -3.57 0.26 -7.52
CA ALA A 43 -3.41 0.37 -6.07
C ALA A 43 -4.09 1.62 -5.53
N SER A 44 -3.93 2.76 -6.19
CA SER A 44 -4.58 4.04 -5.88
C SER A 44 -6.10 3.94 -6.01
N ALA A 45 -6.63 3.34 -7.08
CA ALA A 45 -8.07 3.13 -7.23
C ALA A 45 -8.66 2.31 -6.07
N MET A 46 -7.97 1.25 -5.65
CA MET A 46 -8.37 0.46 -4.48
C MET A 46 -8.25 1.26 -3.17
N ALA A 47 -7.20 2.06 -3.02
CA ALA A 47 -6.99 2.92 -1.86
C ALA A 47 -8.11 3.97 -1.72
N PHE A 48 -8.36 4.74 -2.78
CA PHE A 48 -9.36 5.82 -2.79
C PHE A 48 -10.81 5.33 -2.87
N SER A 49 -11.05 4.05 -3.17
CA SER A 49 -12.40 3.47 -3.02
C SER A 49 -12.87 3.38 -1.57
N SER A 50 -11.95 3.48 -0.60
CA SER A 50 -12.28 3.52 0.83
C SER A 50 -12.58 4.96 1.26
N ASN A 51 -13.63 5.16 2.05
CA ASN A 51 -14.10 6.50 2.47
C ASN A 51 -13.03 7.36 3.16
N ASN A 52 -12.11 6.73 3.90
CA ASN A 52 -10.95 7.40 4.48
C ASN A 52 -9.76 6.46 4.40
N PHE A 53 -8.87 6.73 3.44
CA PHE A 53 -7.63 5.98 3.29
C PHE A 53 -6.42 6.83 3.69
N VAL A 54 -5.52 6.25 4.45
CA VAL A 54 -4.23 6.86 4.81
C VAL A 54 -3.12 5.83 4.61
N LEU A 55 -2.08 6.18 3.86
CA LEU A 55 -0.86 5.38 3.75
C LEU A 55 0.28 6.07 4.50
N LEU A 56 0.78 5.41 5.54
CA LEU A 56 1.88 5.90 6.37
C LEU A 56 3.16 5.15 6.03
N HIS A 57 4.24 5.91 5.88
CA HIS A 57 5.56 5.32 5.90
C HIS A 57 5.97 5.00 7.34
N VAL A 58 6.47 3.79 7.57
CA VAL A 58 6.97 3.33 8.87
C VAL A 58 8.38 2.78 8.74
N SER A 59 9.14 2.70 9.84
CA SER A 59 10.45 2.02 9.81
C SER A 59 10.25 0.51 9.61
N ARG A 60 11.30 -0.18 9.17
CA ARG A 60 11.24 -1.61 8.90
C ARG A 60 10.91 -2.44 10.15
N ASP A 61 11.44 -2.03 11.29
CA ASP A 61 11.15 -2.55 12.63
C ASP A 61 9.66 -2.46 13.01
N GLN A 62 8.93 -1.50 12.44
CA GLN A 62 7.47 -1.37 12.63
C GLN A 62 6.64 -2.17 11.61
N ASN A 63 7.30 -2.81 10.63
CA ASN A 63 6.68 -3.60 9.57
C ASN A 63 7.06 -5.11 9.63
N GLU A 64 7.72 -5.56 10.71
CA GLU A 64 8.24 -6.92 10.86
C GLU A 64 7.22 -8.03 10.54
N ARG A 65 5.95 -7.84 10.93
CA ARG A 65 4.89 -8.82 10.63
C ARG A 65 4.67 -9.00 9.14
N ALA A 66 4.71 -7.92 8.36
CA ALA A 66 4.57 -8.01 6.91
C ALA A 66 5.82 -8.63 6.28
N ASP A 67 7.01 -8.29 6.77
CA ASP A 67 8.28 -8.88 6.33
C ASP A 67 8.33 -10.40 6.57
N LEU A 68 7.84 -10.88 7.71
CA LEU A 68 7.75 -12.31 8.00
C LEU A 68 6.80 -13.03 7.03
N LEU A 69 5.68 -12.40 6.70
CA LEU A 69 4.74 -12.95 5.71
C LEU A 69 5.33 -12.96 4.30
N GLU A 70 6.07 -11.92 3.91
CA GLU A 70 6.80 -11.88 2.64
C GLU A 70 7.82 -13.03 2.55
N LYS A 71 8.62 -13.23 3.60
CA LYS A 71 9.60 -14.32 3.66
C LYS A 71 8.93 -15.69 3.54
N LEU A 72 7.79 -15.89 4.22
CA LEU A 72 7.04 -17.14 4.15
C LEU A 72 6.46 -17.39 2.75
N ALA A 73 5.98 -16.35 2.07
CA ALA A 73 5.40 -16.45 0.73
C ALA A 73 6.45 -16.71 -0.37
N ASN A 74 7.72 -16.41 -0.11
CA ASN A 74 8.85 -16.64 -1.02
C ASN A 74 9.58 -17.97 -0.77
N THR A 75 8.99 -18.88 0.02
CA THR A 75 9.48 -20.25 0.25
C THR A 75 8.79 -21.22 -0.69
#